data_AF-A0A2R5GEV7-F1
#
_entry.id   AF-A0A2R5GEV7-F1
#
_cell.length_a   1.000
_cell.length_b   1.000
_cell.length_c   1.000
_cell.angle_alpha   90.00
_cell.angle_beta   90.00
_cell.angle_gamma   90.00
#
_symmetry.space_group_name_H-M   'P 1'
#
loop_
_entity.id
_entity.type
_entity.pdbx_description
1 polymer ?
#
loop_
_entity_poly.entity_id
_entity_poly.type
_entity_poly.pdbx_seq_one_letter_code
_entity_poly.pdbx_strand_id
1 'polypeptide(L)'
;MKGLFCEPALPELEQRWQQIRIFESKHKKKQIRISSTRLEQAKTKTKKTKTEKSKKSKSKSMSVSESNMSAVALAAAAAALGVAALAFLQARSSVGVRAVATDKAPAAVGPYVQATKDGKGTIYVSGQVGFVPGTKKLDGEDAASQARRALSNVKAILEAAGSSMDRVLKTTVLLVDIADYAAMNEVYAEAFGDHKPARAAFAVKTLPVGARVEIEAIALEN
;
A
#
# COMPACT_ATOMS: atom_id res chain seq x y z
N MET A 1 2.26 -26.04 45.16
CA MET A 1 3.46 -25.69 44.36
C MET A 1 3.29 -24.24 43.88
N LYS A 2 4.09 -23.32 44.41
CA LYS A 2 4.09 -21.90 44.03
C LYS A 2 4.99 -21.72 42.81
N GLY A 3 4.43 -21.33 41.67
CA GLY A 3 5.20 -20.99 40.47
C GLY A 3 5.59 -19.52 40.49
N LEU A 4 6.90 -19.26 40.39
CA LEU A 4 7.47 -17.92 40.29
C LEU A 4 7.02 -17.23 39.00
N PHE A 5 6.22 -16.17 39.13
CA PHE A 5 6.15 -15.12 38.11
C PHE A 5 7.17 -14.05 38.50
N CYS A 6 8.21 -13.87 37.68
CA CYS A 6 9.15 -12.77 37.83
C CYS A 6 8.48 -11.52 37.23
N GLU A 7 7.91 -10.68 38.09
CA GLU A 7 7.41 -9.35 37.73
C GLU A 7 8.62 -8.43 37.50
N PRO A 8 8.80 -7.82 36.32
CA PRO A 8 9.95 -6.98 36.05
C PRO A 8 9.91 -5.77 37.00
N ALA A 9 11.02 -5.52 37.68
CA ALA A 9 11.13 -4.46 38.67
C ALA A 9 10.79 -3.10 38.02
N LEU A 10 9.92 -2.32 38.68
CA LEU A 10 9.47 -0.97 38.30
C LEU A 10 10.55 -0.03 37.69
N PRO A 11 11.84 -0.07 38.09
CA PRO A 11 12.89 0.75 37.46
C PRO A 11 13.15 0.45 35.97
N GLU A 12 12.88 -0.78 35.50
CA GLU A 12 13.20 -1.22 34.14
C GLU A 12 12.17 -0.72 33.10
N LEU A 13 10.92 -0.54 33.54
CA LEU A 13 9.86 0.11 32.73
C LEU A 13 10.14 1.61 32.58
N GLU A 14 10.57 2.28 33.64
CA GLU A 14 10.93 3.71 33.62
C GLU A 14 12.09 3.98 32.63
N GLN A 15 13.10 3.10 32.62
CA GLN A 15 14.22 3.17 31.66
C GLN A 15 13.76 2.98 30.20
N ARG A 16 12.85 2.03 29.95
CA ARG A 16 12.26 1.84 28.60
C ARG A 16 11.47 3.07 28.16
N TRP A 17 10.71 3.70 29.05
CA TRP A 17 9.98 4.94 28.75
C TRP A 17 10.91 6.14 28.52
N GLN A 18 12.06 6.20 29.17
CA GLN A 18 13.08 7.21 28.84
C GLN A 18 13.71 6.99 27.46
N GLN A 19 14.00 5.74 27.07
CA GLN A 19 14.53 5.45 25.73
C GLN A 19 13.55 5.81 24.61
N ILE A 20 12.25 5.53 24.80
CA ILE A 20 11.21 5.91 23.83
C ILE A 20 11.15 7.43 23.66
N ARG A 21 11.16 8.21 24.75
CA ARG A 21 11.15 9.68 24.69
C ARG A 21 12.38 10.25 23.99
N ILE A 22 13.56 9.66 24.21
CA ILE A 22 14.80 10.05 23.51
C ILE A 22 14.70 9.75 22.01
N PHE A 23 14.16 8.59 21.65
CA PHE A 23 13.96 8.19 20.26
C PHE A 23 12.99 9.13 19.53
N GLU A 24 11.84 9.43 20.13
CA GLU A 24 10.85 10.36 19.57
C GLU A 24 11.43 11.78 19.40
N SER A 25 12.20 12.26 20.38
CA SER A 25 12.89 13.56 20.31
C SER A 25 13.92 13.61 19.17
N LYS A 26 14.70 12.55 18.99
CA LYS A 26 15.65 12.42 17.87
C LYS A 26 14.93 12.39 16.51
N HIS A 27 13.81 11.68 16.40
CA HIS A 27 13.01 11.63 15.17
C HIS A 27 12.38 12.98 14.83
N LYS A 28 11.85 13.69 15.82
CA LYS A 28 11.28 15.04 15.64
C LYS A 28 12.34 16.05 15.21
N LYS A 29 13.55 16.02 15.80
CA LYS A 29 14.69 16.85 15.36
C LYS A 29 15.16 16.52 13.95
N LYS A 30 15.18 15.23 13.56
CA LYS A 30 15.54 14.80 12.20
C LYS A 30 14.52 15.29 11.17
N GLN A 31 13.23 15.20 11.46
CA GLN A 31 12.14 15.74 10.63
C GLN A 31 12.27 17.25 10.41
N ILE A 32 12.52 18.02 11.48
CA ILE A 32 12.71 19.49 11.41
C ILE A 32 13.95 19.87 10.58
N ARG A 33 15.04 19.11 10.69
CA ARG A 33 16.26 19.36 9.90
C ARG A 33 16.05 19.09 8.40
N ILE A 34 15.25 18.07 8.07
CA ILE A 34 14.94 17.75 6.66
C ILE A 34 14.07 18.86 6.04
N SER A 35 13.09 19.40 6.78
CA SER A 35 12.23 20.47 6.27
C SER A 35 12.99 21.79 6.09
N SER A 36 13.89 22.16 7.00
CA SER A 36 14.71 23.38 6.86
C SER A 36 15.71 23.29 5.71
N THR A 37 16.31 22.11 5.49
CA THR A 37 17.23 21.89 4.36
C THR A 37 16.50 22.00 3.01
N ARG A 38 15.26 21.50 2.92
CA ARG A 38 14.42 21.63 1.71
C ARG A 38 14.04 23.08 1.41
N LEU A 39 13.76 23.87 2.44
CA LEU A 39 13.44 25.30 2.28
C LEU A 39 14.64 26.10 1.77
N GLU A 40 15.86 25.83 2.25
CA GLU A 40 17.07 26.52 1.77
C GLU A 40 17.46 26.09 0.34
N GLN A 41 17.27 24.82 -0.02
CA GLN A 41 17.47 24.35 -1.40
C GLN A 41 16.45 24.95 -2.38
N ALA A 42 15.20 25.18 -1.95
CA ALA A 42 14.18 25.83 -2.78
C ALA A 42 14.47 27.33 -3.02
N LYS A 43 14.97 28.04 -2.00
CA LYS A 43 15.35 29.47 -2.12
C LYS A 43 16.54 29.67 -3.06
N THR A 44 17.57 28.83 -2.94
CA THR A 44 18.78 28.93 -3.79
C THR A 44 18.49 28.61 -5.26
N LYS A 45 17.58 27.67 -5.54
CA LYS A 45 17.17 27.34 -6.91
C LYS A 45 16.40 28.48 -7.59
N THR A 46 15.54 29.17 -6.84
CA THR A 46 14.77 30.34 -7.32
C THR A 46 15.66 31.55 -7.62
N LYS A 47 16.78 31.72 -6.89
CA LYS A 47 17.73 32.81 -7.12
C LYS A 47 18.54 32.61 -8.41
N LYS A 48 18.97 31.38 -8.72
CA LYS A 48 19.71 31.06 -9.97
C LYS A 48 18.88 31.28 -11.24
N THR A 49 17.59 30.93 -11.24
CA THR A 49 16.71 31.13 -12.41
C THR A 49 16.42 32.59 -12.72
N LYS A 50 16.42 33.49 -11.72
CA LYS A 50 16.29 34.93 -11.94
C LYS A 50 17.57 35.55 -12.52
N THR A 51 18.75 35.07 -12.14
CA THR A 51 20.03 35.60 -12.66
C THR A 51 20.28 35.19 -14.11
N GLU A 52 19.85 34.00 -14.53
CA GLU A 52 19.99 33.55 -15.93
C GLU A 52 19.02 34.25 -16.89
N LYS A 53 17.80 34.58 -16.46
CA LYS A 53 16.85 35.35 -17.30
C LYS A 53 17.29 36.79 -17.56
N SER A 54 18.05 37.40 -16.63
CA SER A 54 18.55 38.78 -16.82
C SER A 54 19.73 38.89 -17.78
N LYS A 55 20.48 37.81 -18.04
CA LYS A 55 21.62 37.83 -18.97
C LYS A 55 21.26 37.57 -20.43
N LYS A 56 20.05 37.07 -20.73
CA LYS A 56 19.65 36.68 -22.09
C LYS A 56 18.88 37.78 -22.86
N SER A 57 18.63 38.96 -22.28
CA SER A 57 17.93 40.07 -22.96
C SER A 57 18.85 41.17 -23.55
N LYS A 58 20.17 41.00 -23.51
CA LYS A 58 21.15 41.91 -24.13
C LYS A 58 22.06 41.14 -25.07
N SER A 59 21.63 40.99 -26.32
CA SER A 59 22.43 40.64 -27.52
C SER A 59 21.63 39.69 -28.42
N LYS A 60 20.91 40.25 -29.39
CA LYS A 60 21.02 39.85 -30.80
C LYS A 60 20.11 40.71 -31.67
N SER A 61 20.71 41.69 -32.33
CA SER A 61 20.28 42.23 -33.60
C SER A 61 20.98 41.47 -34.74
N MET A 62 20.40 41.56 -35.94
CA MET A 62 21.00 41.33 -37.26
C MET A 62 21.05 39.90 -37.83
N SER A 63 20.07 39.67 -38.72
CA SER A 63 20.19 39.28 -40.15
C SER A 63 20.78 37.93 -40.59
N VAL A 64 20.14 37.47 -41.68
CA VAL A 64 20.61 36.64 -42.81
C VAL A 64 19.97 35.25 -42.90
N SER A 65 19.64 34.98 -44.16
CA SER A 65 18.77 34.02 -44.81
C SER A 65 19.28 32.58 -44.88
N GLU A 66 18.41 31.75 -45.45
CA GLU A 66 18.64 30.41 -46.03
C GLU A 66 18.61 29.21 -45.08
N SER A 67 17.49 28.50 -45.10
CA SER A 67 17.38 27.18 -45.78
C SER A 67 16.24 26.38 -45.15
N ASN A 68 15.22 26.09 -45.97
CA ASN A 68 14.11 25.23 -45.61
C ASN A 68 14.58 23.77 -45.60
N MET A 69 15.18 23.34 -44.50
CA MET A 69 15.30 21.93 -44.17
C MET A 69 15.22 21.78 -42.64
N SER A 70 14.34 20.89 -42.17
CA SER A 70 14.30 20.36 -40.79
C SER A 70 13.56 21.13 -39.68
N ALA A 71 12.58 21.99 -39.99
CA ALA A 71 11.66 22.49 -38.94
C ALA A 71 10.79 21.36 -38.35
N VAL A 72 10.41 20.37 -39.17
CA VAL A 72 9.59 19.22 -38.75
C VAL A 72 10.36 18.25 -37.84
N ALA A 73 11.64 18.00 -38.09
CA ALA A 73 12.43 17.08 -37.27
C ALA A 73 12.77 17.66 -35.88
N LEU A 74 12.97 18.98 -35.79
CA LEU A 74 13.22 19.66 -34.51
C LEU A 74 11.95 19.71 -33.64
N ALA A 75 10.77 19.89 -34.26
CA ALA A 75 9.48 19.82 -33.57
C ALA A 75 9.16 18.40 -33.07
N ALA A 76 9.47 17.37 -33.85
CA ALA A 76 9.29 15.97 -33.46
C ALA A 76 10.18 15.57 -32.27
N ALA A 77 11.43 16.01 -32.23
CA ALA A 77 12.35 15.73 -31.11
C ALA A 77 11.93 16.44 -29.81
N ALA A 78 11.45 17.68 -29.89
CA ALA A 78 10.92 18.42 -28.73
C ALA A 78 9.62 17.80 -28.19
N ALA A 79 8.75 17.31 -29.07
CA ALA A 79 7.55 16.57 -28.69
C ALA A 79 7.91 15.23 -28.03
N ALA A 80 8.86 14.47 -28.58
CA ALA A 80 9.30 13.20 -28.01
C ALA A 80 9.95 13.35 -26.62
N LEU A 81 10.78 14.38 -26.42
CA LEU A 81 11.36 14.70 -25.11
C LEU A 81 10.29 15.20 -24.12
N GLY A 82 9.30 15.96 -24.58
CA GLY A 82 8.17 16.41 -23.76
C GLY A 82 7.29 15.26 -23.30
N VAL A 83 6.97 14.31 -24.19
CA VAL A 83 6.20 13.09 -23.87
C VAL A 83 7.01 12.17 -22.96
N ALA A 84 8.31 11.98 -23.20
CA ALA A 84 9.17 11.19 -22.34
C ALA A 84 9.30 11.80 -20.93
N ALA A 85 9.47 13.12 -20.82
CA ALA A 85 9.52 13.82 -19.54
C ALA A 85 8.17 13.77 -18.80
N LEU A 86 7.05 13.85 -19.52
CA LEU A 86 5.72 13.73 -18.95
C LEU A 86 5.44 12.30 -18.47
N ALA A 87 5.84 11.27 -19.22
CA ALA A 87 5.77 9.88 -18.80
C ALA A 87 6.67 9.60 -17.58
N PHE A 88 7.88 10.18 -17.54
CA PHE A 88 8.79 10.08 -16.39
C PHE A 88 8.26 10.82 -15.14
N LEU A 89 7.49 11.90 -15.35
CA LEU A 89 6.88 12.67 -14.27
C LEU A 89 5.58 12.00 -13.76
N GLN A 90 4.81 11.38 -14.66
CA GLN A 90 3.67 10.52 -14.30
C GLN A 90 4.13 9.27 -13.55
N ALA A 91 5.26 8.67 -13.92
CA ALA A 91 5.86 7.57 -13.17
C ALA A 91 6.37 7.98 -11.77
N ARG A 92 6.59 9.28 -11.53
CA ARG A 92 7.02 9.81 -10.22
C ARG A 92 5.88 10.19 -9.28
N SER A 93 4.63 10.26 -9.76
CA SER A 93 3.50 10.73 -8.94
C SER A 93 2.86 9.65 -8.06
N SER A 94 3.36 8.41 -8.07
CA SER A 94 2.70 7.33 -7.34
C SER A 94 3.20 7.09 -5.92
N VAL A 95 4.20 7.80 -5.38
CA VAL A 95 4.74 7.49 -4.04
C VAL A 95 3.79 7.93 -2.91
N GLY A 96 2.71 7.18 -2.69
CA GLY A 96 1.76 7.37 -1.62
C GLY A 96 0.99 6.08 -1.34
N VAL A 97 0.62 5.87 -0.08
CA VAL A 97 -0.28 4.78 0.32
C VAL A 97 -1.71 5.26 0.13
N ARG A 98 -2.51 4.51 -0.61
CA ARG A 98 -3.94 4.81 -0.84
C ARG A 98 -4.80 3.75 -0.19
N ALA A 99 -5.85 4.17 0.49
CA ALA A 99 -6.87 3.26 1.00
C ALA A 99 -7.75 2.77 -0.16
N VAL A 100 -8.21 1.53 -0.06
CA VAL A 100 -9.22 0.92 -0.92
C VAL A 100 -10.47 0.70 -0.08
N ALA A 101 -11.62 1.03 -0.65
CA ALA A 101 -12.93 0.82 -0.03
C ALA A 101 -13.97 0.43 -1.09
N THR A 102 -14.84 -0.52 -0.76
CA THR A 102 -15.99 -0.95 -1.55
C THR A 102 -17.14 -1.34 -0.63
N ASP A 103 -18.37 -1.12 -1.09
CA ASP A 103 -19.62 -1.56 -0.49
C ASP A 103 -19.91 -3.06 -0.70
N LYS A 104 -19.22 -3.70 -1.64
CA LYS A 104 -19.32 -5.14 -1.94
C LYS A 104 -18.54 -6.02 -0.95
N ALA A 105 -17.81 -5.42 -0.02
CA ALA A 105 -17.12 -6.11 1.07
C ALA A 105 -17.50 -5.47 2.42
N PRO A 106 -17.35 -6.19 3.55
CA PRO A 106 -17.64 -5.65 4.87
C PRO A 106 -16.91 -4.33 5.12
N ALA A 107 -17.63 -3.32 5.61
CA ALA A 107 -17.04 -2.02 5.92
C ALA A 107 -15.98 -2.15 7.02
N ALA A 108 -14.91 -1.35 6.93
CA ALA A 108 -13.93 -1.25 7.99
C ALA A 108 -14.49 -0.39 9.14
N VAL A 109 -14.97 -1.02 10.22
CA VAL A 109 -15.60 -0.35 11.38
C VAL A 109 -14.60 -0.08 12.51
N GLY A 110 -13.30 0.01 12.20
CA GLY A 110 -12.23 0.21 13.18
C GLY A 110 -11.10 1.09 12.64
N PRO A 111 -9.97 1.19 13.35
CA PRO A 111 -8.81 1.99 12.94
C PRO A 111 -7.97 1.27 11.85
N TYR A 112 -8.63 0.79 10.80
CA TYR A 112 -8.03 0.09 9.66
C TYR A 112 -8.85 0.33 8.39
N VAL A 113 -8.33 -0.12 7.24
CA VAL A 113 -9.00 -0.03 5.93
C VAL A 113 -9.14 -1.42 5.32
N GLN A 114 -10.03 -1.61 4.35
CA GLN A 114 -10.23 -2.92 3.71
C GLN A 114 -8.95 -3.39 3.00
N ALA A 115 -8.29 -2.48 2.28
CA ALA A 115 -6.94 -2.70 1.75
C ALA A 115 -6.18 -1.38 1.61
N THR A 116 -4.86 -1.49 1.48
CA THR A 116 -4.01 -0.38 1.03
C THR A 116 -3.31 -0.75 -0.25
N LYS A 117 -3.09 0.25 -1.12
CA LYS A 117 -2.29 0.13 -2.33
C LYS A 117 -1.11 1.07 -2.26
N ASP A 118 0.08 0.55 -2.48
CA ASP A 118 1.30 1.35 -2.54
C ASP A 118 1.46 2.02 -3.92
N GLY A 119 2.52 2.83 -4.04
CA GLY A 119 2.84 3.51 -5.28
C GLY A 119 3.41 2.64 -6.40
N LYS A 120 3.70 1.38 -6.11
CA LYS A 120 4.34 0.44 -7.02
C LYS A 120 3.36 -0.60 -7.54
N GLY A 121 2.09 -0.51 -7.16
CA GLY A 121 1.04 -1.44 -7.55
C GLY A 121 0.92 -2.65 -6.62
N THR A 122 1.55 -2.65 -5.44
CA THR A 122 1.34 -3.71 -4.43
C THR A 122 0.09 -3.38 -3.62
N ILE A 123 -0.78 -4.37 -3.47
CA ILE A 123 -2.02 -4.28 -2.70
C ILE A 123 -1.91 -5.19 -1.49
N TYR A 124 -2.22 -4.63 -0.32
CA TYR A 124 -2.28 -5.34 0.96
C TYR A 124 -3.72 -5.35 1.43
N VAL A 125 -4.35 -6.52 1.40
CA VAL A 125 -5.73 -6.74 1.83
C VAL A 125 -5.73 -7.13 3.30
N SER A 126 -6.51 -6.42 4.12
CA SER A 126 -6.69 -6.74 5.53
C SER A 126 -7.35 -8.11 5.70
N GLY A 127 -7.18 -8.72 6.88
CA GLY A 127 -7.83 -9.99 7.21
C GLY A 127 -9.34 -9.95 6.98
N GLN A 128 -9.81 -10.80 6.06
CA GLN A 128 -11.22 -10.95 5.75
C GLN A 128 -11.78 -12.13 6.53
N VAL A 129 -12.77 -11.85 7.37
CA VAL A 129 -13.65 -12.85 7.96
C VAL A 129 -14.86 -13.09 7.05
N GLY A 130 -15.60 -14.17 7.29
CA GLY A 130 -16.78 -14.57 6.54
C GLY A 130 -18.01 -13.70 6.75
N PHE A 131 -17.88 -12.37 6.88
CA PHE A 131 -19.02 -11.47 7.02
C PHE A 131 -19.76 -11.24 5.70
N VAL A 132 -21.09 -11.25 5.75
CA VAL A 132 -21.93 -10.86 4.60
C VAL A 132 -21.93 -9.33 4.48
N PRO A 133 -21.54 -8.75 3.32
CA PRO A 133 -21.50 -7.29 3.10
C PRO A 133 -22.82 -6.60 3.44
N GLY A 134 -22.75 -5.39 4.00
CA GLY A 134 -23.93 -4.65 4.48
C GLY A 134 -24.53 -5.23 5.77
N THR A 135 -24.10 -6.41 6.22
CA THR A 135 -24.51 -7.00 7.49
C THR A 135 -23.33 -7.04 8.47
N LYS A 136 -23.62 -7.38 9.73
CA LYS A 136 -22.61 -7.73 10.75
C LYS A 136 -22.69 -9.21 11.13
N LYS A 137 -23.13 -10.06 10.19
CA LYS A 137 -23.37 -11.49 10.41
C LYS A 137 -22.38 -12.33 9.61
N LEU A 138 -21.88 -13.40 10.24
CA LEU A 138 -21.06 -14.42 9.58
C LEU A 138 -21.95 -15.27 8.67
N ASP A 139 -21.38 -15.68 7.54
CA ASP A 139 -22.03 -16.55 6.56
C ASP A 139 -21.89 -18.01 7.00
N GLY A 140 -22.84 -18.45 7.82
CA GLY A 140 -22.86 -19.80 8.40
C GLY A 140 -22.03 -19.96 9.68
N GLU A 141 -22.14 -21.15 10.27
CA GLU A 141 -21.47 -21.54 11.53
C GLU A 141 -20.22 -22.39 11.31
N ASP A 142 -20.01 -22.89 10.11
CA ASP A 142 -18.87 -23.72 9.72
C ASP A 142 -17.76 -22.90 9.02
N ALA A 143 -16.53 -23.43 9.03
CA ALA A 143 -15.38 -22.76 8.46
C ALA A 143 -15.42 -22.67 6.92
N ALA A 144 -16.08 -23.61 6.23
CA ALA A 144 -16.11 -23.63 4.77
C ALA A 144 -17.01 -22.51 4.23
N SER A 145 -18.21 -22.34 4.79
CA SER A 145 -19.12 -21.24 4.47
C SER A 145 -18.47 -19.88 4.74
N GLN A 146 -17.83 -19.73 5.90
CA GLN A 146 -17.11 -18.51 6.25
C GLN A 146 -15.89 -18.26 5.35
N ALA A 147 -15.14 -19.31 4.96
CA ALA A 147 -14.00 -19.19 4.04
C ALA A 147 -14.46 -18.73 2.65
N ARG A 148 -15.58 -19.27 2.15
CA ARG A 148 -16.16 -18.91 0.86
C ARG A 148 -16.52 -17.43 0.83
N ARG A 149 -17.15 -16.95 1.91
CA ARG A 149 -17.48 -15.54 2.06
C ARG A 149 -16.23 -14.67 2.20
N ALA A 150 -15.26 -15.06 3.03
CA ALA A 150 -14.01 -14.34 3.20
C ALA A 150 -13.26 -14.17 1.87
N LEU A 151 -13.14 -15.23 1.07
CA LEU A 151 -12.50 -15.18 -0.26
C LEU A 151 -13.30 -14.33 -1.25
N SER A 152 -14.64 -14.36 -1.18
CA SER A 152 -15.50 -13.46 -1.97
C SER A 152 -15.30 -11.99 -1.61
N ASN A 153 -15.10 -11.69 -0.32
CA ASN A 153 -14.78 -10.35 0.16
C ASN A 153 -13.39 -9.90 -0.32
N VAL A 154 -12.38 -10.78 -0.25
CA VAL A 154 -11.04 -10.53 -0.81
C VAL A 154 -11.15 -10.19 -2.30
N LYS A 155 -11.89 -11.00 -3.07
CA LYS A 155 -12.11 -10.77 -4.50
C LYS A 155 -12.72 -9.38 -4.76
N ALA A 156 -13.79 -9.01 -4.05
CA ALA A 156 -14.43 -7.71 -4.21
C ALA A 156 -13.49 -6.54 -3.90
N ILE A 157 -12.65 -6.67 -2.87
CA ILE A 157 -11.65 -5.66 -2.51
C ILE A 157 -10.56 -5.54 -3.58
N LEU A 158 -10.07 -6.69 -4.11
CA LEU A 158 -9.09 -6.70 -5.19
C LEU A 158 -9.63 -6.07 -6.47
N GLU A 159 -10.87 -6.38 -6.85
CA GLU A 159 -11.55 -5.76 -7.99
C GLU A 159 -11.64 -4.24 -7.82
N ALA A 160 -12.05 -3.76 -6.62
CA ALA A 160 -12.09 -2.33 -6.32
C ALA A 160 -10.71 -1.66 -6.31
N ALA A 161 -9.64 -2.43 -6.05
CA ALA A 161 -8.27 -1.96 -6.10
C ALA A 161 -7.66 -1.92 -7.53
N GLY A 162 -8.38 -2.44 -8.54
CA GLY A 162 -7.87 -2.61 -9.91
C GLY A 162 -7.03 -3.88 -10.09
N SER A 163 -7.37 -4.96 -9.39
CA SER A 163 -6.67 -6.26 -9.38
C SER A 163 -7.67 -7.41 -9.56
N SER A 164 -7.20 -8.66 -9.39
CA SER A 164 -8.02 -9.87 -9.45
C SER A 164 -7.42 -10.98 -8.58
N MET A 165 -8.17 -12.09 -8.41
CA MET A 165 -7.69 -13.27 -7.68
C MET A 165 -6.41 -13.86 -8.30
N ASP A 166 -6.27 -13.80 -9.63
CA ASP A 166 -5.10 -14.33 -10.37
C ASP A 166 -3.81 -13.52 -10.14
N ARG A 167 -3.92 -12.35 -9.52
CA ARG A 167 -2.80 -11.46 -9.20
C ARG A 167 -2.36 -11.57 -7.75
N VAL A 168 -2.99 -12.45 -6.97
CA VAL A 168 -2.63 -12.68 -5.57
C VAL A 168 -1.28 -13.39 -5.50
N LEU A 169 -0.32 -12.78 -4.82
CA LEU A 169 1.03 -13.30 -4.62
C LEU A 169 1.09 -14.25 -3.42
N LYS A 170 0.46 -13.85 -2.32
CA LYS A 170 0.55 -14.52 -1.02
C LYS A 170 -0.76 -14.39 -0.25
N THR A 171 -1.18 -15.48 0.39
CA THR A 171 -2.26 -15.49 1.37
C THR A 171 -1.79 -16.01 2.72
N THR A 172 -2.36 -15.51 3.80
CA THR A 172 -2.25 -16.12 5.14
C THR A 172 -3.65 -16.53 5.57
N VAL A 173 -3.82 -17.79 5.92
CA VAL A 173 -5.09 -18.37 6.36
C VAL A 173 -4.99 -18.72 7.84
N LEU A 174 -5.84 -18.09 8.63
CA LEU A 174 -5.93 -18.29 10.06
C LEU A 174 -7.19 -19.10 10.35
N LEU A 175 -7.07 -20.22 11.04
CA LEU A 175 -8.19 -21.07 11.45
C LEU A 175 -8.30 -21.09 12.97
N VAL A 176 -9.50 -21.21 13.54
CA VAL A 176 -9.65 -21.46 14.98
C VAL A 176 -9.35 -22.93 15.31
N ASP A 177 -9.79 -23.84 14.45
CA ASP A 177 -9.53 -25.27 14.58
C ASP A 177 -8.81 -25.79 13.33
N ILE A 178 -7.70 -26.52 13.50
CA ILE A 178 -6.98 -27.10 12.38
C ILE A 178 -7.74 -28.26 11.74
N ALA A 179 -8.71 -28.85 12.42
CA ALA A 179 -9.60 -29.87 11.85
C ALA A 179 -10.41 -29.33 10.65
N ASP A 180 -10.67 -28.03 10.62
CA ASP A 180 -11.38 -27.36 9.54
C ASP A 180 -10.53 -27.17 8.26
N TYR A 181 -9.24 -27.57 8.28
CA TYR A 181 -8.29 -27.33 7.19
C TYR A 181 -8.74 -27.93 5.85
N ALA A 182 -9.21 -29.17 5.84
CA ALA A 182 -9.60 -29.86 4.60
C ALA A 182 -10.79 -29.16 3.92
N ALA A 183 -11.85 -28.89 4.69
CA ALA A 183 -13.06 -28.22 4.19
C ALA A 183 -12.77 -26.79 3.71
N MET A 184 -11.94 -26.03 4.44
CA MET A 184 -11.48 -24.72 3.99
C MET A 184 -10.68 -24.82 2.68
N ASN A 185 -9.83 -25.85 2.54
CA ASN A 185 -8.94 -25.99 1.40
C ASN A 185 -9.69 -26.31 0.09
N GLU A 186 -10.80 -27.03 0.14
CA GLU A 186 -11.69 -27.26 -1.00
C GLU A 186 -12.24 -25.93 -1.53
N VAL A 187 -12.82 -25.12 -0.65
CA VAL A 187 -13.34 -23.78 -0.99
C VAL A 187 -12.23 -22.85 -1.49
N TYR A 188 -11.04 -22.94 -0.88
CA TYR A 188 -9.87 -22.18 -1.31
C TYR A 188 -9.47 -22.53 -2.74
N ALA A 189 -9.43 -23.81 -3.09
CA ALA A 189 -9.10 -24.27 -4.44
C ALA A 189 -10.14 -23.80 -5.46
N GLU A 190 -11.43 -23.89 -5.14
CA GLU A 190 -12.50 -23.36 -6.00
C GLU A 190 -12.37 -21.86 -6.27
N ALA A 191 -12.03 -21.07 -5.24
CA ALA A 191 -11.95 -19.62 -5.35
C ALA A 191 -10.77 -19.13 -6.22
N PHE A 192 -9.67 -19.88 -6.24
CA PHE A 192 -8.47 -19.54 -7.01
C PHE A 192 -8.36 -20.27 -8.35
N GLY A 193 -9.12 -21.34 -8.57
CA GLY A 193 -9.06 -22.14 -9.81
C GLY A 193 -7.65 -22.66 -10.07
N ASP A 194 -7.10 -22.33 -11.24
CA ASP A 194 -5.74 -22.75 -11.63
C ASP A 194 -4.63 -21.95 -10.93
N HIS A 195 -4.93 -20.74 -10.44
CA HIS A 195 -3.96 -19.89 -9.78
C HIS A 195 -3.60 -20.42 -8.39
N LYS A 196 -2.32 -20.39 -8.02
CA LYS A 196 -1.83 -20.96 -6.75
C LYS A 196 -0.89 -19.97 -6.05
N PRO A 197 -1.43 -19.04 -5.24
CA PRO A 197 -0.61 -18.12 -4.47
C PRO A 197 0.29 -18.86 -3.47
N ALA A 198 1.41 -18.24 -3.09
CA ALA A 198 2.14 -18.68 -1.91
C ALA A 198 1.20 -18.63 -0.69
N ARG A 199 1.33 -19.56 0.25
CA ARG A 199 0.38 -19.66 1.37
C ARG A 199 1.07 -20.05 2.68
N ALA A 200 0.59 -19.46 3.77
CA ALA A 200 0.79 -19.95 5.13
C ALA A 200 -0.59 -20.22 5.74
N ALA A 201 -0.75 -21.34 6.43
CA ALA A 201 -2.02 -21.72 7.06
C ALA A 201 -1.77 -22.39 8.40
N PHE A 202 -2.41 -21.91 9.45
CA PHE A 202 -2.22 -22.41 10.82
C PHE A 202 -3.42 -22.09 11.71
N ALA A 203 -3.54 -22.85 12.81
CA ALA A 203 -4.55 -22.60 13.81
C ALA A 203 -4.10 -21.52 14.82
N VAL A 204 -5.04 -20.68 15.24
CA VAL A 204 -4.89 -19.64 16.25
C VAL A 204 -5.89 -19.85 17.38
N LYS A 205 -5.63 -19.25 18.55
CA LYS A 205 -6.49 -19.43 19.73
C LYS A 205 -7.94 -18.98 19.49
N THR A 206 -8.11 -17.80 18.89
CA THR A 206 -9.41 -17.17 18.62
C THR A 206 -9.25 -16.14 17.51
N LEU A 207 -10.30 -15.94 16.72
CA LEU A 207 -10.40 -14.86 15.75
C LEU A 207 -11.39 -13.78 16.22
N PRO A 208 -11.33 -12.55 15.67
CA PRO A 208 -12.30 -11.51 15.96
C PRO A 208 -13.74 -12.00 15.73
N VAL A 209 -14.69 -11.40 16.45
CA VAL A 209 -16.15 -11.58 16.24
C VAL A 209 -16.66 -13.03 16.26
N GLY A 210 -15.87 -13.99 16.78
CA GLY A 210 -16.22 -15.41 16.80
C GLY A 210 -16.11 -16.10 15.44
N ALA A 211 -15.36 -15.52 14.48
CA ALA A 211 -15.11 -16.17 13.20
C ALA A 211 -14.31 -17.48 13.38
N ARG A 212 -14.49 -18.43 12.46
CA ARG A 212 -13.73 -19.69 12.41
C ARG A 212 -12.54 -19.62 11.47
N VAL A 213 -12.58 -18.69 10.51
CA VAL A 213 -11.52 -18.47 9.54
C VAL A 213 -11.35 -16.98 9.22
N GLU A 214 -10.10 -16.57 9.02
CA GLU A 214 -9.72 -15.25 8.55
C GLU A 214 -8.64 -15.38 7.48
N ILE A 215 -8.76 -14.61 6.39
CA ILE A 215 -7.87 -14.70 5.23
C ILE A 215 -7.40 -13.30 4.85
N GLU A 216 -6.09 -13.09 4.89
CA GLU A 216 -5.44 -11.90 4.31
C GLU A 216 -4.74 -12.24 2.98
N ALA A 217 -4.51 -11.22 2.17
CA ALA A 217 -3.88 -11.39 0.86
C ALA A 217 -2.97 -10.22 0.48
N ILE A 218 -1.90 -10.53 -0.25
CA ILE A 218 -1.05 -9.56 -0.95
C ILE A 218 -1.18 -9.83 -2.44
N ALA A 219 -1.43 -8.78 -3.23
CA ALA A 219 -1.66 -8.89 -4.67
C ALA A 219 -0.99 -7.77 -5.46
N LEU A 220 -0.99 -7.88 -6.78
CA LEU A 220 -0.54 -6.84 -7.71
C LEU A 220 -1.73 -6.19 -8.44
N GLU A 221 -1.69 -4.87 -8.59
CA GLU A 221 -2.55 -4.12 -9.50
C GLU A 221 -2.34 -4.59 -10.95
N ASN A 222 -3.37 -4.44 -11.79
CA ASN A 222 -3.32 -4.76 -13.22
C ASN A 222 -2.50 -3.75 -14.04
#